data_AF-A0A966PVN3-F1
#
_entry.id   AF-A0A966PVN3-F1
#
_cell.length_a   1.000
_cell.length_b   1.000
_cell.length_c   1.000
_cell.angle_alpha   90.00
_cell.angle_beta   90.00
_cell.angle_gamma   90.00
#
_symmetry.space_group_name_H-M   'P 1'
#
loop_
_entity.id
_entity.type
_entity.pdbx_description
1 polymer ?
#
loop_
_entity_poly.entity_id
_entity_poly.type
_entity_poly.pdbx_seq_one_letter_code
_entity_poly.pdbx_strand_id
1 'polypeptide(L)'
;MDFGERMTLGGIIIIDDDKKGQGIRPRWAQVVAVGRLQEDVKPGEYILVAHGRWTRGLDMTDENGETTTVRLVDPKDILLSSDEAPKEDMTFGDYI
;
A
#
# COMPACT_ATOMS: atom_id res chain seq x y z
N MET A 1 0.39 3.70 -1.57
CA MET A 1 1.34 2.56 -1.59
C MET A 1 2.69 3.10 -2.02
N ASP A 2 3.73 2.80 -1.26
CA ASP A 2 5.06 3.33 -1.49
C ASP A 2 5.94 2.34 -2.29
N PHE A 3 6.55 2.84 -3.37
CA PHE A 3 7.45 2.12 -4.27
C PHE A 3 8.71 2.96 -4.45
N GLY A 4 9.89 2.38 -4.21
CA GLY A 4 11.16 3.08 -4.37
C GLY A 4 12.16 2.79 -3.26
N GLU A 5 13.20 3.63 -3.22
CA GLU A 5 14.21 3.65 -2.17
C GLU A 5 13.61 4.13 -0.84
N ARG A 6 14.11 3.58 0.27
CA ARG A 6 13.59 3.90 1.59
C ARG A 6 14.71 4.13 2.58
N MET A 7 14.47 4.96 3.59
CA MET A 7 15.46 5.25 4.62
C MET A 7 14.94 4.75 5.96
N THR A 8 15.71 3.84 6.58
CA THR A 8 15.43 3.37 7.94
C THR A 8 15.72 4.46 8.97
N LEU A 9 15.19 4.30 10.19
CA LEU A 9 15.48 5.19 11.34
C LEU A 9 16.97 5.35 11.64
N GLY A 10 17.77 4.32 11.35
CA GLY A 10 19.22 4.34 11.52
C GLY A 10 19.98 5.05 10.40
N GLY A 11 19.29 5.66 9.43
CA GLY A 11 19.91 6.30 8.26
C GLY A 11 20.40 5.33 7.19
N ILE A 12 20.05 4.04 7.29
CA ILE A 12 20.38 3.04 6.27
C ILE A 12 19.40 3.20 5.12
N ILE A 13 19.94 3.41 3.92
CA ILE A 13 19.18 3.45 2.67
C ILE A 13 18.96 2.02 2.20
N ILE A 14 17.69 1.62 2.12
CA ILE A 14 17.23 0.40 1.47
C ILE A 14 17.03 0.75 -0.01
N ILE A 15 17.87 0.13 -0.85
CA ILE A 15 17.84 0.32 -2.30
C ILE A 15 16.53 -0.19 -2.86
N ASP A 16 16.00 0.51 -3.86
CA ASP A 16 14.80 0.10 -4.58
C ASP A 16 14.86 -1.38 -5.03
N ASP A 17 13.85 -2.11 -4.55
CA ASP A 17 13.63 -3.54 -4.77
C ASP A 17 12.43 -3.81 -5.70
N ASP A 18 11.87 -2.77 -6.34
CA ASP A 18 10.79 -2.96 -7.31
C ASP A 18 11.22 -3.93 -8.42
N LYS A 19 10.37 -4.94 -8.67
CA LYS A 19 10.59 -6.07 -9.61
C LYS A 19 11.74 -7.03 -9.26
N LYS A 20 12.32 -6.95 -8.05
CA LYS A 20 13.28 -7.94 -7.53
C LYS A 20 12.59 -8.89 -6.54
N GLY A 21 13.14 -10.09 -6.33
CA GLY A 21 12.58 -11.06 -5.38
C GLY A 21 12.49 -10.53 -3.94
N GLN A 22 13.39 -9.61 -3.56
CA GLN A 22 13.39 -8.92 -2.27
C GLN A 22 12.20 -7.94 -2.10
N GLY A 23 11.48 -7.62 -3.18
CA GLY A 23 10.29 -6.76 -3.16
C GLY A 23 8.97 -7.50 -3.01
N ILE A 24 9.02 -8.83 -2.84
CA ILE A 24 7.88 -9.67 -2.47
C ILE A 24 7.56 -9.42 -1.00
N ARG A 25 6.70 -8.43 -0.77
CA ARG A 25 6.24 -8.04 0.56
C ARG A 25 4.86 -7.41 0.52
N PRO A 26 4.09 -7.56 1.61
CA PRO A 26 2.86 -6.80 1.77
C PRO A 26 3.15 -5.30 1.84
N ARG A 27 2.18 -4.48 1.45
CA ARG A 27 2.33 -3.02 1.38
C ARG A 27 1.15 -2.31 2.01
N TRP A 28 1.44 -1.23 2.72
CA TRP A 28 0.40 -0.35 3.25
C TRP A 28 -0.19 0.54 2.15
N ALA A 29 -1.51 0.71 2.21
CA ALA A 29 -2.28 1.59 1.36
C ALA A 29 -3.33 2.32 2.18
N GLN A 30 -3.66 3.56 1.80
CA GLN A 30 -4.80 4.27 2.35
C GLN A 30 -6.04 3.96 1.49
N VAL A 31 -7.17 3.70 2.14
CA VAL A 31 -8.44 3.44 1.47
C VAL A 31 -9.04 4.78 1.04
N VAL A 32 -9.17 4.99 -0.27
CA VAL A 32 -9.79 6.21 -0.83
C VAL A 32 -11.29 6.01 -1.05
N ALA A 33 -11.70 4.82 -1.48
CA ALA A 33 -13.09 4.47 -1.74
C ALA A 33 -13.32 2.99 -1.50
N VAL A 34 -14.56 2.63 -1.18
CA VAL A 34 -15.01 1.25 -0.96
C VAL A 34 -16.25 0.96 -1.78
N GLY A 35 -16.39 -0.29 -2.24
CA GLY A 35 -17.62 -0.75 -2.89
C GLY A 35 -18.79 -0.76 -1.91
N ARG A 36 -20.01 -0.50 -2.42
CA ARG A 36 -21.23 -0.38 -1.59
C ARG A 36 -21.58 -1.61 -0.74
N LEU A 37 -21.07 -2.78 -1.10
CA LEU A 37 -21.45 -4.06 -0.49
C LEU A 37 -20.41 -4.62 0.49
N GLN A 38 -19.21 -4.03 0.57
CA GLN A 38 -18.16 -4.49 1.48
C GLN A 38 -18.19 -3.63 2.75
N GLU A 39 -18.03 -4.27 3.91
CA GLU A 39 -18.16 -3.62 5.23
C GLU A 39 -16.87 -3.72 6.08
N ASP A 40 -15.82 -4.37 5.54
CA ASP A 40 -14.62 -4.75 6.28
C ASP A 40 -13.69 -3.55 6.56
N VAL A 41 -13.63 -2.60 5.62
CA VAL A 41 -12.76 -1.41 5.71
C VAL A 41 -13.48 -0.13 5.34
N LYS A 42 -12.98 1.03 5.79
CA LYS A 42 -13.62 2.33 5.54
C LYS A 42 -12.70 3.30 4.80
N PRO A 43 -13.25 4.23 3.99
CA PRO A 43 -12.45 5.34 3.47
C PRO A 43 -11.73 6.09 4.59
N GLY A 44 -10.44 6.37 4.39
CA GLY A 44 -9.56 6.98 5.38
C GLY A 44 -8.71 5.98 6.18
N GLU A 45 -9.12 4.72 6.24
CA GLU A 45 -8.40 3.65 6.95
C GLU A 45 -7.15 3.22 6.17
N TYR A 46 -6.14 2.71 6.88
CA TYR A 46 -4.92 2.16 6.31
C TYR A 46 -4.98 0.65 6.32
N ILE A 47 -4.71 0.02 5.18
CA ILE A 47 -4.76 -1.42 4.99
C ILE A 47 -3.41 -1.98 4.57
N LEU A 48 -3.02 -3.12 5.13
CA LEU A 48 -1.86 -3.88 4.71
C LEU A 48 -2.31 -4.97 3.72
N VAL A 49 -1.83 -4.91 2.49
CA VAL A 49 -2.28 -5.79 1.42
C VAL A 49 -1.20 -6.80 1.08
N ALA A 50 -1.58 -8.08 0.93
CA ALA A 50 -0.67 -9.14 0.51
C ALA A 50 -0.02 -8.84 -0.85
N HIS A 51 1.23 -9.30 -1.03
CA HIS A 51 2.00 -9.00 -2.24
C HIS A 51 1.26 -9.42 -3.52
N GLY A 52 1.20 -8.53 -4.52
CA GLY A 52 0.63 -8.83 -5.83
C GLY A 52 -0.90 -8.93 -5.84
N ARG A 53 -1.58 -8.54 -4.76
CA ARG A 53 -3.05 -8.54 -4.64
C ARG A 53 -3.66 -7.16 -4.88
N TRP A 54 -3.15 -6.49 -5.91
CA TRP A 54 -3.64 -5.19 -6.38
C TRP A 54 -3.52 -5.08 -7.89
N THR A 55 -4.39 -4.27 -8.50
CA THR A 55 -4.33 -4.02 -9.94
C THR A 55 -3.16 -3.12 -10.32
N ARG A 56 -2.89 -3.02 -11.63
CA ARG A 56 -2.05 -1.94 -12.15
C ARG A 56 -2.64 -0.58 -11.74
N GLY A 57 -1.77 0.40 -11.55
CA GLY A 57 -2.17 1.76 -11.18
C GLY A 57 -3.10 2.36 -12.23
N LEU A 58 -4.18 2.97 -11.77
CA LEU A 58 -5.06 3.81 -12.56
C LEU A 58 -4.83 5.24 -12.13
N ASP A 59 -4.44 6.09 -13.07
CA ASP A 59 -4.28 7.51 -12.81
C ASP A 59 -5.65 8.18 -12.87
N MET A 60 -6.06 8.78 -11.77
CA MET A 60 -7.28 9.56 -11.66
C MET A 60 -6.90 11.03 -11.47
N THR A 61 -7.38 11.89 -12.37
CA THR A 61 -7.25 13.33 -12.24
C THR A 61 -8.48 13.87 -11.53
N ASP A 62 -8.28 14.51 -10.39
CA ASP A 62 -9.36 15.17 -9.64
C ASP A 62 -9.76 16.51 -10.32
N GLU A 63 -10.88 17.10 -9.92
CA GLU A 63 -11.35 18.39 -10.44
C GLU A 63 -10.32 19.53 -10.26
N ASN A 64 -9.41 19.38 -9.31
CA ASN A 64 -8.30 20.31 -9.04
C ASN A 64 -7.06 20.11 -9.94
N GLY A 65 -7.08 19.12 -10.86
CA GLY A 65 -5.96 18.79 -11.73
C GLY A 65 -4.87 17.92 -11.09
N GLU A 66 -5.06 17.49 -9.84
CA GLU A 66 -4.13 16.59 -9.15
C GLU A 66 -4.32 15.16 -9.68
N THR A 67 -3.21 14.54 -10.14
CA THR A 67 -3.21 13.16 -10.63
C THR A 67 -2.81 12.23 -9.50
N THR A 68 -3.74 11.41 -9.03
CA THR A 68 -3.50 10.38 -8.02
C THR A 68 -3.56 9.00 -8.66
N THR A 69 -2.51 8.20 -8.48
CA THR A 69 -2.52 6.79 -8.90
C THR A 69 -3.23 5.93 -7.85
N VAL A 70 -4.42 5.46 -8.19
CA VAL A 70 -5.19 4.53 -7.37
C VAL A 70 -4.98 3.08 -7.83
N ARG A 71 -5.20 2.13 -6.92
CA ARG A 71 -5.15 0.70 -7.22
C ARG A 71 -6.35 0.03 -6.58
N LEU A 72 -6.92 -0.96 -7.27
CA LEU A 72 -8.00 -1.78 -6.74
C LEU A 72 -7.38 -2.98 -6.02
N VAL A 73 -7.95 -3.32 -4.86
CA VAL A 73 -7.49 -4.38 -3.96
C VAL A 73 -8.67 -5.33 -3.71
N ASP A 74 -8.40 -6.64 -3.61
CA ASP A 74 -9.39 -7.62 -3.17
C ASP A 74 -9.49 -7.56 -1.64
N PRO A 75 -10.69 -7.33 -1.05
CA PRO A 75 -10.89 -7.32 0.40
C PRO A 75 -10.38 -8.59 1.10
N LYS A 76 -10.41 -9.75 0.43
CA LYS A 76 -9.97 -11.03 1.00
C LYS A 76 -8.46 -11.12 1.20
N ASP A 77 -7.69 -10.29 0.51
CA ASP A 77 -6.23 -10.27 0.57
C ASP A 77 -5.71 -9.11 1.45
N ILE A 78 -6.59 -8.48 2.23
CA ILE A 78 -6.24 -7.53 3.29
C ILE A 78 -5.78 -8.32 4.52
N LEU A 79 -4.56 -8.06 4.96
CA LEU A 79 -3.93 -8.74 6.09
C LEU A 79 -4.22 -8.02 7.41
N LEU A 80 -4.20 -6.69 7.40
CA LEU A 80 -4.41 -5.83 8.56
C LEU A 80 -5.12 -4.55 8.14
N SER A 81 -5.82 -3.92 9.08
CA SER A 81 -6.39 -2.59 8.94
C SER A 81 -6.12 -1.74 10.19
N SER A 82 -6.03 -0.43 10.03
CA SER A 82 -5.67 0.53 11.08
C SER A 82 -6.28 1.90 10.80
N ASP A 83 -6.86 2.52 11.83
CA ASP A 83 -7.36 3.91 11.76
C ASP A 83 -6.22 4.94 11.68
N GLU A 84 -5.04 4.59 12.21
CA GLU A 84 -3.85 5.44 12.16
C GLU A 84 -2.94 5.01 11.00
N ALA A 85 -2.32 6.00 10.35
CA ALA A 85 -1.24 5.74 9.40
C ALA A 85 -0.16 4.88 10.08
N PRO A 86 0.41 3.89 9.38
CA PRO A 86 1.50 3.10 9.93
C PRO A 86 2.61 4.07 10.38
N LYS A 87 2.98 3.98 11.66
CA LYS A 87 4.10 4.73 12.19
C LYS A 87 5.35 4.13 11.54
N GLU A 88 5.96 4.90 10.63
CA GLU A 88 7.22 4.56 9.98
C GLU A 88 7.14 3.43 8.93
N ASP A 89 8.27 3.12 8.29
CA ASP A 89 8.40 2.05 7.30
C ASP A 89 8.31 0.66 7.96
N MET A 90 7.09 0.28 8.37
CA MET A 90 6.75 -1.05 8.90
C MET A 90 6.66 -2.08 7.76
N THR A 91 7.78 -2.29 7.09
CA THR A 91 7.90 -3.28 6.04
C THR A 91 8.20 -4.65 6.64
N PHE A 92 7.23 -5.54 6.56
CA PHE A 92 7.40 -6.96 6.86
C PHE A 92 7.88 -7.66 5.59
N GLY A 93 9.17 -7.98 5.52
CA GLY A 93 9.72 -8.85 4.48
C GLY A 93 9.89 -10.26 5.03
N ASP A 94 9.53 -11.28 4.26
CA ASP A 94 9.91 -12.66 4.55
C ASP A 94 11.42 -12.78 4.37
N TYR A 95 12.14 -13.01 5.47
CA TYR A 95 13.53 -13.46 5.42
C TYR A 95 13.52 -14.95 5.71
N ILE A 96 13.47 -15.76 4.65
CA ILE A 96 13.70 -17.20 4.70
C ILE A 96 15.13 -17.48 4.22
#